data_AF-A0A7C2MUX8-F1
#
_entry.id   AF-A0A7C2MUX8-F1
#
_cell.length_a   1.000
_cell.length_b   1.000
_cell.length_c   1.000
_cell.angle_alpha   90.00
_cell.angle_beta   90.00
_cell.angle_gamma   90.00
#
_symmetry.space_group_name_H-M   'P 1'
#
loop_
_entity.id
_entity.type
_entity.pdbx_description
1 polymer ?
#
loop_
_entity_poly.entity_id
_entity_poly.type
_entity_poly.pdbx_seq_one_letter_code
_entity_poly.pdbx_strand_id
1 'polypeptide(L)' 'ISRTEAEASIREYIEIFYNRQRRHSRLGHVAPAVFAQNFSEQQACG' A
#
# COMPACT_ATOMS: atom_id res chain seq x y z
N ILE A 1 -19.71 -15.50 -6.97
CA ILE A 1 -18.92 -14.26 -7.07
C ILE A 1 -19.59 -13.34 -8.07
N SER A 2 -20.23 -12.27 -7.58
CA SER A 2 -20.73 -11.16 -8.41
C SER A 2 -19.59 -10.20 -8.80
N ARG A 3 -19.78 -9.40 -9.85
CA ARG A 3 -18.82 -8.34 -10.25
C ARG A 3 -18.47 -7.42 -9.07
N THR A 4 -19.49 -6.97 -8.34
CA THR A 4 -19.33 -6.09 -7.17
C THR A 4 -18.55 -6.76 -6.04
N GLU A 5 -18.77 -8.06 -5.83
CA GLU A 5 -18.09 -8.85 -4.80
C GLU A 5 -16.60 -9.03 -5.15
N ALA A 6 -16.30 -9.28 -6.43
CA ALA A 6 -14.93 -9.35 -6.93
C ALA A 6 -14.21 -8.00 -6.80
N GLU A 7 -14.87 -6.91 -7.15
CA GLU A 7 -14.32 -5.55 -6.98
C GLU A 7 -14.03 -5.24 -5.51
N ALA A 8 -14.93 -5.60 -4.59
CA ALA A 8 -14.72 -5.43 -3.16
C ALA A 8 -13.53 -6.24 -2.66
N SER A 9 -13.41 -7.51 -3.06
CA SER A 9 -12.30 -8.39 -2.69
C SER A 9 -10.94 -7.87 -3.20
N ILE A 10 -10.89 -7.40 -4.46
CA ILE A 10 -9.67 -6.81 -5.02
C ILE A 10 -9.28 -5.54 -4.26
N ARG A 11 -10.26 -4.67 -3.96
CA ARG A 11 -10.02 -3.44 -3.20
C ARG A 11 -9.47 -3.73 -1.81
N GLU A 12 -10.07 -4.67 -1.10
CA GLU A 12 -9.59 -5.09 0.23
C GLU A 12 -8.15 -5.64 0.16
N TYR A 13 -7.87 -6.49 -0.83
CA TYR A 13 -6.51 -6.99 -1.05
C TYR A 13 -5.51 -5.85 -1.29
N ILE A 14 -5.84 -4.87 -2.14
CA ILE A 14 -4.96 -3.74 -2.43
C ILE A 14 -4.74 -2.88 -1.17
N GLU A 15 -5.81 -2.51 -0.47
CA GLU A 15 -5.72 -1.58 0.66
C GLU A 15 -5.10 -2.20 1.91
N ILE A 16 -5.52 -3.41 2.27
CA ILE A 16 -5.17 -4.03 3.54
C ILE A 16 -3.91 -4.88 3.42
N PHE A 17 -3.79 -5.68 2.37
CA PHE A 17 -2.65 -6.57 2.21
C PHE A 17 -1.51 -5.89 1.45
N TYR A 18 -1.76 -5.40 0.24
CA TYR A 18 -0.70 -4.87 -0.62
C TYR A 18 -0.11 -3.58 -0.06
N ASN A 19 -0.94 -2.56 0.21
CA ASN A 19 -0.45 -1.25 0.62
C ASN A 19 0.10 -1.24 2.05
N ARG A 20 -0.54 -1.95 2.99
CA ARG A 20 -0.19 -1.89 4.42
C ARG A 20 0.78 -2.98 4.88
N GLN A 21 0.71 -4.19 4.32
CA GLN A 21 1.44 -5.36 4.86
C GLN A 21 2.56 -5.85 3.93
N ARG A 22 2.38 -5.81 2.61
CA ARG A 22 3.34 -6.39 1.66
C ARG A 22 4.63 -5.58 1.64
N ARG A 23 5.73 -6.19 2.05
CA ARG A 23 7.07 -5.60 1.96
C ARG A 23 7.67 -5.79 0.57
N HIS A 24 8.33 -4.75 0.05
CA HIS A 24 8.93 -4.79 -1.28
C HIS A 24 10.43 -4.45 -1.25
N SER A 25 11.28 -5.26 -1.88
CA SER A 25 12.75 -5.09 -1.88
C SER A 25 13.18 -3.74 -2.47
N ARG A 26 12.57 -3.32 -3.60
CA ARG A 26 12.77 -1.99 -4.20
C ARG A 26 12.46 -0.82 -3.24
N LEU A 27 11.59 -1.02 -2.25
CA LEU A 27 11.25 -0.01 -1.25
C LEU A 27 12.11 -0.12 0.01
N GLY A 28 13.18 -0.93 0.01
CA GLY A 28 13.98 -1.18 1.22
C GLY A 28 13.29 -2.12 2.21
N HIS A 29 12.49 -3.06 1.70
CA HIS A 29 11.76 -4.04 2.50
C HIS A 29 10.71 -3.44 3.47
N VAL A 30 10.17 -2.25 3.16
CA VAL A 30 8.99 -1.70 3.84
C VAL A 30 7.73 -1.84 3.01
N ALA A 31 6.57 -1.65 3.65
CA ALA A 31 5.29 -1.62 2.97
C ALA A 31 5.10 -0.30 2.19
N PRO A 32 4.35 -0.30 1.06
CA PRO A 32 4.08 0.90 0.27
C PRO A 32 3.56 2.10 1.07
N ALA A 33 2.63 1.87 2.01
CA ALA A 33 2.08 2.95 2.83
C ALA A 33 3.15 3.61 3.73
N VAL A 34 4.07 2.82 4.28
CA VAL A 34 5.19 3.33 5.10
C VAL A 34 6.16 4.13 4.23
N PHE A 35 6.49 3.60 3.05
CA PHE A 35 7.34 4.33 2.12
C PHE A 35 6.73 5.68 1.73
N ALA A 36 5.44 5.72 1.39
CA ALA A 36 4.74 6.95 1.02
C ALA A 36 4.72 7.98 2.16
N GLN A 37 4.50 7.54 3.40
CA GLN A 37 4.54 8.40 4.58
C GLN A 37 5.93 9.01 4.81
N ASN A 38 6.98 8.17 4.78
CA ASN A 38 8.35 8.67 4.96
C ASN A 38 8.74 9.65 3.84
N PHE A 39 8.27 9.40 2.61
CA PHE A 39 8.53 10.26 1.46
C PHE A 39 7.80 11.61 1.57
N SER A 40 6.56 11.65 2.08
CA SER A 40 5.85 12.91 2.30
C SER A 40 6.49 13.74 3.43
N GLU A 41 6.91 13.09 4.52
CA GLU A 41 7.61 13.74 5.64
C GLU A 41 8.94 14.37 5.20
N GLN A 42 9.72 13.66 4.39
CA GLN A 42 10.97 14.19 3.84
C GLN A 42 10.76 15.41 2.95
N GLN A 43 9.72 15.40 2.10
CA GLN A 43 9.39 16.54 1.24
C GLN A 43 8.88 17.75 2.02
N ALA A 44 8.19 17.54 3.14
CA ALA A 44 7.68 18.62 3.97
C ALA A 44 8.77 19.31 4.82
N CYS A 45 9.91 18.65 5.02
CA CYS A 45 11.05 19.17 5.78
C CYS A 45 12.11 19.86 4.88
N GLY A 46 11.89 19.90 3.56
CA GLY A 46 12.81 20.47 2.56
C GLY A 46 12.48 21.90 2.14
#